data_AF-A0A4Q1FSE6-F1
#
_entry.id   AF-A0A4Q1FSE6-F1
#
_cell.length_a   1.000
_cell.length_b   1.000
_cell.length_c   1.000
_cell.angle_alpha   90.00
_cell.angle_beta   90.00
_cell.angle_gamma   90.00
#
_symmetry.space_group_name_H-M   'P 1'
#
loop_
_entity.id
_entity.type
_entity.pdbx_description
1 polymer ?
#
loop_
_entity_poly.entity_id
_entity_poly.type
_entity_poly.pdbx_seq_one_letter_code
_entity_poly.pdbx_strand_id
1 'polypeptide(L)' 'MKIKHVLIIFLIGFLINSIGALLKITHLSFGPFSGNAVLVMGSFFESAGILLLLYKLLTGPKFKKFLNW' A
#
# COMPACT_ATOMS: atom_id res chain seq x y z
N MET A 1 -14.18 -6.60 -5.02
CA MET A 1 -14.46 -5.35 -4.24
C MET A 1 -15.35 -5.62 -3.02
N LYS A 2 -15.57 -4.62 -2.13
CA LYS A 2 -15.86 -4.71 -0.65
C LYS A 2 -14.54 -4.66 0.18
N ILE A 3 -14.53 -4.04 1.39
CA ILE A 3 -13.31 -3.52 2.11
C ILE A 3 -12.09 -4.46 2.08
N LYS A 4 -12.34 -5.77 2.21
CA LYS A 4 -11.33 -6.84 2.14
C LYS A 4 -10.36 -6.70 0.95
N HIS A 5 -10.85 -6.33 -0.23
CA HIS A 5 -10.03 -6.22 -1.44
C HIS A 5 -9.07 -5.03 -1.41
N VAL A 6 -9.50 -3.91 -0.80
CA VAL A 6 -8.64 -2.73 -0.63
C VAL A 6 -7.52 -3.04 0.36
N LEU A 7 -7.87 -3.76 1.43
CA LEU A 7 -6.93 -4.19 2.46
C LEU A 7 -5.91 -5.20 1.91
N ILE A 8 -6.31 -6.08 0.97
CA ILE A 8 -5.40 -6.96 0.22
C ILE A 8 -4.44 -6.16 -0.67
N ILE A 9 -4.92 -5.15 -1.41
CA ILE A 9 -4.05 -4.30 -2.26
C ILE A 9 -3.00 -3.57 -1.41
N PHE A 10 -3.42 -2.98 -0.28
CA PHE A 10 -2.52 -2.36 0.68
C PHE A 10 -1.48 -3.35 1.23
N LEU A 11 -1.91 -4.54 1.66
CA LEU A 11 -1.04 -5.57 2.21
C LEU A 11 0.00 -6.07 1.20
N ILE A 12 -0.38 -6.21 -0.08
CA ILE A 12 0.55 -6.55 -1.16
C ILE A 12 1.60 -5.45 -1.33
N GLY A 13 1.18 -4.17 -1.35
CA GLY A 13 2.10 -3.03 -1.40
C GLY A 13 3.10 -3.04 -0.24
N PHE A 14 2.62 -3.20 0.99
CA PHE A 14 3.43 -3.27 2.21
C PHE A 14 4.44 -4.44 2.20
N LEU A 15 4.05 -5.62 1.71
CA LEU A 15 4.95 -6.78 1.56
C LEU A 15 6.05 -6.50 0.53
N ILE A 16 5.71 -5.90 -0.62
CA ILE A 16 6.70 -5.50 -1.63
C ILE A 16 7.65 -4.43 -1.05
N ASN A 17 7.12 -3.46 -0.30
CA ASN A 17 7.92 -2.41 0.34
C ASN A 17 8.87 -3.01 1.39
N SER A 18 8.42 -3.99 2.16
CA SER A 18 9.25 -4.75 3.12
C SER A 18 10.41 -5.48 2.43
N ILE A 19 10.16 -6.14 1.30
CA ILE A 19 11.20 -6.79 0.49
C ILE A 19 12.17 -5.76 -0.09
N GLY A 20 11.66 -4.63 -0.63
CA GLY A 20 12.48 -3.53 -1.14
C GLY A 20 13.37 -2.89 -0.08
N ALA A 21 12.87 -2.75 1.15
CA ALA A 21 13.62 -2.24 2.29
C ALA A 21 14.76 -3.20 2.66
N LEU A 22 14.49 -4.50 2.74
CA LEU A 22 15.52 -5.52 2.97
C LEU A 22 16.60 -5.50 1.87
N LEU A 23 16.22 -5.45 0.59
CA LEU A 23 17.17 -5.33 -0.52
C LEU A 23 18.01 -4.05 -0.43
N LYS A 24 17.42 -2.92 -0.02
CA LYS A 24 18.14 -1.66 0.14
C LYS A 24 19.12 -1.66 1.33
N ILE A 25 18.75 -2.27 2.47
CA ILE A 25 19.61 -2.37 3.66
C ILE A 25 20.76 -3.37 3.42
N THR A 26 20.48 -4.50 2.77
CA THR A 26 21.49 -5.53 2.45
C THR A 26 22.35 -5.18 1.24
N HIS A 27 22.07 -4.07 0.55
CA HIS A 27 22.66 -3.67 -0.73
C HIS A 27 22.54 -4.73 -1.85
N LEU A 28 21.68 -5.75 -1.67
CA LEU A 28 21.43 -6.79 -2.67
C LEU A 28 20.66 -6.20 -3.87
N SER A 29 21.18 -6.45 -5.07
CA SER A 29 20.58 -6.02 -6.33
C SER A 29 20.41 -7.24 -7.24
N PHE A 30 19.17 -7.56 -7.60
CA PHE A 30 18.85 -8.69 -8.48
C PHE A 30 18.57 -8.16 -9.90
N GLY A 31 19.64 -7.97 -10.68
CA GLY A 31 19.57 -7.40 -12.02
C GLY A 31 18.98 -5.97 -12.00
N PRO A 32 17.91 -5.68 -12.76
CA PRO A 32 17.28 -4.35 -12.76
C PRO A 32 16.54 -4.04 -11.45
N PHE A 33 16.26 -5.04 -10.61
CA PHE A 33 15.60 -4.87 -9.32
C PHE A 33 16.61 -4.49 -8.24
N SER A 34 16.98 -3.20 -8.22
CA SER A 34 17.61 -2.57 -7.06
C SER A 34 16.59 -2.34 -5.95
N GLY A 35 17.04 -2.27 -4.69
CA GLY A 35 16.18 -1.94 -3.55
C GLY A 35 15.38 -0.64 -3.74
N ASN A 36 15.94 0.36 -4.43
CA ASN A 36 15.21 1.59 -4.80
C ASN A 36 14.03 1.32 -5.75
N ALA A 37 14.23 0.52 -6.80
CA ALA A 37 13.17 0.22 -7.77
C ALA A 37 12.01 -0.57 -7.13
N VAL A 38 12.35 -1.55 -6.28
CA VAL A 38 11.35 -2.36 -5.56
C VAL A 38 10.58 -1.52 -4.54
N LEU A 39 11.26 -0.62 -3.80
CA LEU A 39 10.61 0.33 -2.89
C LEU A 39 9.66 1.29 -3.61
N VAL A 40 10.02 1.80 -4.79
CA VAL A 40 9.13 2.69 -5.57
C VAL A 40 7.87 1.93 -6.02
N MET A 41 8.01 0.70 -6.51
CA MET A 41 6.85 -0.13 -6.85
C MET A 41 5.98 -0.46 -5.63
N GLY A 42 6.59 -0.88 -4.51
CA GLY A 42 5.88 -1.18 -3.26
C GLY A 42 5.12 0.03 -2.73
N SER A 43 5.80 1.18 -2.65
CA SER A 43 5.21 2.46 -2.20
C SER A 43 4.09 2.94 -3.12
N PHE A 44 4.15 2.69 -4.43
CA PHE A 44 3.06 3.01 -5.36
C PHE A 44 1.81 2.16 -5.07
N PHE A 45 1.95 0.84 -4.91
CA PHE A 45 0.83 -0.03 -4.54
C PHE A 45 0.28 0.25 -3.14
N GLU A 46 1.16 0.52 -2.18
CA GLU A 46 0.80 0.83 -0.79
C GLU A 46 0.03 2.15 -0.70
N SER A 47 0.53 3.23 -1.31
CA SER A 47 -0.15 4.53 -1.34
C SER A 47 -1.48 4.49 -2.10
N ALA A 48 -1.57 3.78 -3.23
CA ALA A 48 -2.83 3.53 -3.92
C ALA A 48 -3.82 2.74 -3.03
N GLY A 49 -3.32 1.75 -2.28
CA GLY A 49 -4.07 1.01 -1.27
C GLY A 49 -4.62 1.91 -0.17
N ILE A 50 -3.79 2.78 0.42
CA ILE A 50 -4.17 3.77 1.44
C ILE A 50 -5.25 4.72 0.92
N LEU A 51 -5.06 5.30 -0.28
CA LEU A 51 -6.01 6.22 -0.91
C LEU A 51 -7.39 5.56 -1.11
N LEU A 52 -7.41 4.31 -1.60
CA LEU A 52 -8.65 3.54 -1.74
C LEU A 52 -9.28 3.20 -0.37
N LEU A 53 -8.47 3.00 0.67
CA LEU A 53 -8.94 2.70 2.03
C LEU A 53 -9.59 3.93 2.65
N LEU A 54 -8.94 5.10 2.55
CA LEU A 54 -9.47 6.41 2.96
C LEU A 54 -10.76 6.74 2.22
N TYR A 55 -10.78 6.65 0.89
CA TYR A 55 -11.99 6.87 0.09
C TYR A 55 -13.14 5.98 0.54
N LYS A 56 -12.86 4.69 0.80
CA LYS A 56 -13.88 3.73 1.20
C LYS A 56 -14.35 3.88 2.65
N LEU A 57 -13.48 4.38 3.53
CA LEU A 57 -13.81 4.74 4.90
C LEU A 57 -14.73 5.97 4.91
N LEU A 58 -14.31 7.07 4.28
CA LEU A 58 -15.04 8.34 4.19
C LEU A 58 -16.41 8.20 3.50
N THR A 59 -16.52 7.34 2.48
CA THR A 59 -17.79 7.09 1.78
C THR A 59 -18.72 6.14 2.56
N GLY A 60 -18.26 5.53 3.66
CA GLY A 60 -19.06 4.59 4.45
C GLY A 60 -20.16 5.27 5.27
N PRO A 61 -21.40 4.73 5.32
CA PRO A 61 -22.52 5.39 6.00
C PRO A 61 -22.31 5.57 7.52
N LYS A 62 -21.60 4.63 8.17
CA LYS A 62 -21.18 4.80 9.57
C LYS A 62 -20.19 5.94 9.76
N PHE A 63 -19.31 6.19 8.80
CA PHE A 63 -18.25 7.19 8.91
C PHE A 63 -18.77 8.59 8.61
N LYS A 64 -19.69 8.74 7.63
CA LYS A 64 -20.46 9.97 7.43
C LYS A 64 -21.21 10.38 8.70
N LYS A 65 -21.91 9.42 9.32
CA LYS A 65 -22.61 9.64 10.60
C LYS A 65 -21.68 9.98 11.77
N PHE A 66 -20.40 9.57 11.74
CA PHE A 66 -19.38 10.01 12.71
C PHE A 66 -18.86 11.42 12.43
N LEU A 67 -18.66 11.77 11.15
CA LEU A 67 -18.27 13.11 10.69
C LEU A 67 -19.40 14.15 10.80
N ASN A 68 -20.61 13.73 11.17
CA ASN A 68 -21.80 14.56 11.29
C ASN A 68 -22.11 15.35 9.98
N TRP A 69 -21.92 14.68 8.84
CA TRP A 69 -22.06 15.19 7.47
C TRP A 69 -23.03 14.35 6.64
#